data_AF-A0A9X0R2Y3-F1
#
_entry.id   AF-A0A9X0R2Y3-F1
#
_cell.length_a   1.000
_cell.length_b   1.000
_cell.length_c   1.000
_cell.angle_alpha   90.00
_cell.angle_beta   90.00
_cell.angle_gamma   90.00
#
_symmetry.space_group_name_H-M   'P 1'
#
loop_
_entity.id
_entity.type
_entity.pdbx_description
1 polymer ?
#
loop_
_entity_poly.entity_id
_entity_poly.type
_entity_poly.pdbx_seq_one_letter_code
_entity_poly.pdbx_strand_id
1 'polypeptide(L)'
;MTPPELRDLLADALALWAVPGRLRIAEGGVALEGMALRVYAADAADRPVRWWLERPGQRRPCTSVLGLLRALRNAVGAGEGEARRLRVALAGAPDNISLPGA
;
A
#
# COMPACT_ATOMS: atom_id res chain seq x y z
N MET A 1 1.89 -14.06 6.64
CA MET A 1 2.48 -12.92 5.92
C MET A 1 3.73 -12.51 6.67
N THR A 2 4.87 -12.67 6.03
CA THR A 2 6.18 -12.34 6.61
C THR A 2 6.46 -10.83 6.51
N PRO A 3 7.44 -10.28 7.26
CA PRO A 3 7.80 -8.86 7.13
C PRO A 3 8.23 -8.44 5.71
N PRO A 4 9.00 -9.24 4.94
CA PRO A 4 9.27 -8.94 3.53
C PRO A 4 8.01 -8.89 2.66
N GLU A 5 7.12 -9.89 2.73
CA GLU A 5 5.86 -9.90 1.99
C GLU A 5 4.98 -8.69 2.34
N LEU A 6 4.95 -8.32 3.61
CA LEU A 6 4.23 -7.13 4.07
C LEU A 6 4.86 -5.86 3.49
N ARG A 7 6.20 -5.74 3.48
CA ARG A 7 6.89 -4.58 2.88
C ARG A 7 6.54 -4.45 1.40
N ASP A 8 6.60 -5.54 0.65
CA ASP A 8 6.31 -5.54 -0.79
C ASP A 8 4.85 -5.14 -1.06
N LEU A 9 3.90 -5.73 -0.33
CA LEU A 9 2.48 -5.36 -0.44
C LEU A 9 2.25 -3.86 -0.17
N LEU A 10 2.85 -3.31 0.89
CA LEU A 10 2.69 -1.91 1.22
C LEU A 10 3.39 -1.00 0.17
N ALA A 11 4.51 -1.44 -0.40
CA ALA A 11 5.24 -0.71 -1.44
C ALA A 11 4.41 -0.61 -2.72
N ASP A 12 3.82 -1.72 -3.16
CA ASP A 12 2.93 -1.76 -4.32
C ASP A 12 1.71 -0.87 -4.13
N ALA A 13 1.15 -0.84 -2.92
CA ALA A 13 0.02 0.03 -2.60
C ALA A 13 0.40 1.53 -2.65
N LEU A 14 1.57 1.92 -2.10
CA LEU A 14 2.05 3.30 -2.19
C LEU A 14 2.31 3.72 -3.64
N ALA A 15 2.93 2.84 -4.43
CA ALA A 15 3.17 3.07 -5.85
C ALA A 15 1.85 3.25 -6.62
N LEU A 16 0.85 2.40 -6.36
CA LEU A 16 -0.48 2.50 -6.95
C LEU A 16 -1.15 3.85 -6.61
N TRP A 17 -0.99 4.34 -5.38
CA TRP A 17 -1.56 5.62 -4.97
C TRP A 17 -0.70 6.83 -5.34
N ALA A 18 0.42 6.62 -6.05
CA ALA A 18 1.40 7.64 -6.39
C ALA A 18 1.91 8.42 -5.16
N VAL A 19 2.02 7.75 -4.01
CA VAL A 19 2.57 8.33 -2.78
C VAL A 19 4.07 8.04 -2.77
N PRO A 20 4.94 9.07 -2.80
CA PRO A 20 6.38 8.86 -2.68
C PRO A 20 6.72 8.38 -1.27
N GLY A 21 7.59 7.39 -1.16
CA GLY A 21 8.05 6.89 0.13
C GLY A 21 8.85 5.60 0.00
N ARG A 22 9.80 5.40 0.93
CA ARG A 22 10.60 4.18 1.01
C ARG A 22 10.17 3.40 2.24
N LEU A 23 9.82 2.13 2.05
CA LEU A 23 9.51 1.23 3.16
C LEU A 23 10.75 0.41 3.53
N ARG A 24 11.01 0.28 4.82
CA ARG A 24 12.08 -0.55 5.38
C ARG A 24 11.53 -1.52 6.41
N ILE A 25 12.14 -2.69 6.52
CA ILE A 25 11.85 -3.62 7.61
C ILE A 25 12.57 -3.11 8.86
N ALA A 26 11.84 -2.93 9.95
CA ALA A 26 12.38 -2.44 11.21
C ALA A 26 11.62 -3.06 12.39
N GLU A 27 12.36 -3.52 13.40
CA GLU A 27 11.81 -4.01 14.67
C GLU A 27 10.69 -5.06 14.49
N GLY A 28 10.86 -6.02 13.57
CA GLY A 28 9.84 -7.05 13.31
C GLY A 28 8.59 -6.58 12.56
N GLY A 29 8.58 -5.33 12.07
CA GLY A 29 7.53 -4.77 11.22
C GLY A 29 8.08 -4.04 10.00
N VAL A 30 7.26 -3.16 9.43
CA VAL A 30 7.59 -2.32 8.28
C VAL A 30 7.36 -0.87 8.67
N ALA A 31 8.36 -0.02 8.44
CA ALA A 31 8.29 1.42 8.69
C ALA A 31 8.39 2.18 7.37
N LEU A 32 7.66 3.30 7.28
CA LEU A 32 7.78 4.25 6.17
C LEU A 32 8.84 5.30 6.52
N GLU A 33 9.90 5.39 5.72
CA GLU A 33 10.97 6.38 5.94
C GLU A 33 10.45 7.80 5.79
N GLY A 34 10.94 8.70 6.66
CA GLY A 34 10.51 10.10 6.68
C GLY A 34 9.12 10.34 7.27
N MET A 35 8.40 9.29 7.67
CA MET A 35 7.10 9.39 8.35
C MET A 35 7.13 8.58 9.64
N ALA A 36 6.57 9.13 10.72
CA ALA A 36 6.38 8.37 11.96
C ALA A 36 5.20 7.38 11.80
N LEU A 37 5.37 6.39 10.93
CA LEU A 37 4.36 5.40 10.57
C LEU A 37 4.99 4.01 10.52
N ARG A 38 4.41 3.07 11.27
CA ARG A 38 4.86 1.67 11.33
C ARG A 38 3.68 0.71 11.24
N VAL A 39 3.90 -0.42 10.59
CA VAL A 39 2.98 -1.57 10.56
C VAL A 39 3.70 -2.78 11.12
N TYR A 40 3.11 -3.47 12.09
CA TYR A 40 3.69 -4.67 12.68
C TYR A 40 2.62 -5.74 12.93
N ALA A 41 3.05 -7.00 13.00
CA ALA A 41 2.16 -8.11 13.33
C ALA A 41 1.65 -7.96 14.77
N ALA A 42 0.38 -8.26 14.97
CA ALA A 42 -0.21 -8.32 16.32
C ALA A 42 0.16 -9.64 17.01
N ASP A 43 0.14 -9.63 18.34
CA ASP A 43 0.40 -10.84 19.13
C ASP A 43 -0.77 -11.82 19.03
N ALA A 44 -0.51 -13.10 19.32
CA ALA A 44 -1.57 -14.12 19.28
C ALA A 44 -2.73 -13.84 20.24
N ALA A 45 -2.47 -13.11 21.32
CA ALA A 45 -3.47 -12.67 22.29
C ALA A 45 -4.39 -11.55 21.77
N ASP A 46 -3.97 -10.80 20.75
CA ASP A 46 -4.71 -9.65 20.21
C ASP A 46 -5.81 -10.05 19.21
N ARG A 47 -6.09 -11.34 19.03
CA ARG A 47 -7.10 -11.81 18.07
C ARG A 47 -8.46 -11.13 18.33
N PRO A 48 -9.14 -10.66 17.27
CA PRO A 48 -8.93 -10.95 15.85
C PRO A 48 -7.96 -10.00 15.13
N VAL A 49 -7.24 -9.13 15.84
CA VAL A 49 -6.26 -8.22 15.23
C VAL A 49 -5.11 -9.03 14.63
N ARG A 50 -4.71 -8.66 13.41
CA ARG A 50 -3.61 -9.31 12.68
C ARG A 50 -2.40 -8.39 12.56
N TRP A 51 -2.65 -7.10 12.41
CA TRP A 51 -1.62 -6.06 12.37
C TRP A 51 -2.04 -4.84 13.16
N TRP A 52 -1.05 -4.15 13.68
CA TRP A 52 -1.17 -2.80 14.21
C TRP A 52 -0.56 -1.82 13.21
N LEU A 53 -1.28 -0.74 12.93
CA LEU A 53 -0.72 0.45 12.28
C LEU A 53 -0.54 1.53 13.34
N GLU A 54 0.67 2.02 13.50
CA GLU A 54 1.06 2.92 14.58
C GLU A 54 1.62 4.23 14.04
N ARG A 55 1.21 5.32 14.69
CA ARG A 55 1.64 6.70 14.50
C ARG A 55 1.83 7.36 15.87
N PRO A 56 2.51 8.51 15.99
CA PRO A 56 2.62 9.23 17.26
C PRO A 56 1.24 9.44 17.90
N GLY A 57 1.06 8.88 19.10
CA GLY A 57 -0.17 9.00 19.88
C GLY A 57 -1.37 8.18 19.38
N GLN A 58 -1.21 7.35 18.33
CA GLN A 58 -2.32 6.54 17.81
C GLN A 58 -1.87 5.17 17.32
N ARG A 59 -2.58 4.14 17.79
CA ARG A 59 -2.46 2.77 17.29
C ARG A 59 -3.81 2.27 16.76
N ARG A 60 -3.83 1.74 15.54
CA ARG A 60 -5.04 1.29 14.85
C ARG A 60 -5.02 -0.22 14.59
N PRO A 61 -6.03 -0.98 15.05
CA PRO A 61 -6.11 -2.41 14.79
C PRO A 61 -6.53 -2.69 13.33
N CYS A 62 -5.87 -3.65 12.70
CA CYS A 62 -6.17 -4.13 11.35
C CYS A 62 -6.41 -5.64 11.38
N THR A 63 -7.64 -6.08 11.12
CA THR A 63 -8.05 -7.50 11.16
C THR A 63 -7.94 -8.21 9.81
N SER A 64 -7.76 -7.45 8.72
CA SER A 64 -7.66 -7.96 7.35
C SER A 64 -6.71 -7.11 6.52
N VAL A 65 -6.27 -7.65 5.38
CA VAL A 65 -5.44 -6.91 4.42
C VAL A 65 -6.16 -5.66 3.92
N LEU A 66 -7.46 -5.75 3.62
CA LEU A 66 -8.26 -4.60 3.22
C LEU A 66 -8.32 -3.52 4.32
N GLY A 67 -8.51 -3.93 5.58
CA GLY A 67 -8.50 -3.01 6.72
C GLY A 67 -7.16 -2.32 6.90
N LEU A 68 -6.06 -3.06 6.71
CA LEU A 68 -4.70 -2.53 6.74
C LEU A 68 -4.46 -1.51 5.62
N LEU A 69 -4.78 -1.85 4.37
CA LEU A 69 -4.58 -0.97 3.22
C LEU A 69 -5.43 0.31 3.34
N ARG A 70 -6.66 0.21 3.83
CA ARG A 70 -7.51 1.38 4.09
C ARG A 70 -6.91 2.28 5.20
N ALA A 71 -6.42 1.68 6.28
CA ALA A 71 -5.77 2.42 7.36
C ALA A 71 -4.49 3.11 6.87
N LEU A 72 -3.66 2.42 6.09
CA LEU A 72 -2.46 2.99 5.47
C LEU A 72 -2.80 4.14 4.54
N ARG A 73 -3.75 3.94 3.62
CA ARG A 73 -4.19 4.95 2.65
C ARG A 73 -4.59 6.25 3.34
N ASN A 74 -5.37 6.16 4.40
CA ASN A 74 -5.75 7.31 5.21
C ASN A 74 -4.55 7.90 5.97
N ALA A 75 -3.63 7.06 6.44
CA ALA A 75 -2.46 7.53 7.19
C ALA A 75 -1.49 8.35 6.34
N VAL A 76 -1.39 8.03 5.05
CA VAL A 76 -0.52 8.72 4.08
C VAL A 76 -1.26 9.81 3.27
N GLY A 77 -2.53 10.11 3.59
CA GLY A 77 -3.32 11.11 2.89
C GLY A 77 -3.65 10.77 1.43
N ALA A 78 -3.56 9.49 1.05
CA ALA A 78 -3.81 9.04 -0.32
C ALA A 78 -5.32 9.12 -0.67
N GLY A 79 -5.74 10.27 -1.21
CA GLY A 79 -7.13 10.53 -1.61
C GLY A 79 -7.67 11.91 -1.23
N GLU A 80 -6.89 12.73 -0.53
CA GLU A 80 -7.28 14.10 -0.13
C GLU A 80 -6.81 15.18 -1.13
N GLY A 81 -5.90 14.83 -2.06
CA GLY A 81 -5.55 15.65 -3.23
C GLY A 81 -6.36 15.23 -4.46
N GLU A 82 -6.54 16.18 -5.41
CA GLU A 82 -7.30 16.04 -6.67
C GLU A 82 -7.24 14.60 -7.17
N ALA A 83 -8.35 13.87 -7.02
CA ALA A 83 -8.40 12.43 -7.16
C ALA A 83 -7.98 12.03 -8.57
N ARG A 84 -6.68 11.78 -8.74
CA ARG A 84 -6.09 11.27 -9.97
C ARG A 84 -6.61 9.84 -10.09
N ARG A 85 -7.77 9.72 -10.72
CA ARG A 85 -8.41 8.45 -11.04
C ARG A 85 -7.33 7.56 -11.63
N LEU A 86 -7.13 6.41 -11.01
CA LEU A 86 -6.30 5.35 -11.57
C LEU A 86 -6.75 5.11 -13.01
N ARG A 87 -5.92 5.55 -13.96
CA ARG A 87 -6.11 5.20 -15.36
C ARG A 87 -5.52 3.81 -15.51
N VAL A 88 -6.40 2.82 -15.60
CA VAL A 88 -6.02 1.50 -16.11
C VAL A 88 -5.65 1.73 -17.57
N ALA A 89 -4.34 1.73 -17.88
CA ALA A 89 -3.92 1.66 -19.27
C ALA A 89 -4.35 0.29 -19.79
N LEU A 90 -5.26 0.27 -20.76
CA LEU A 90 -5.47 -0.94 -21.55
C LEU A 90 -4.12 -1.23 -22.22
N ALA A 91 -3.56 -2.41 -21.98
CA ALA A 91 -2.38 -2.86 -22.72
C ALA A 91 -2.67 -2.74 -24.22
N GLY A 92 -1.72 -2.14 -24.95
CA GLY A 92 -1.89 -1.58 -26.28
C GLY A 92 -2.69 -2.45 -27.25
N ALA A 93 -3.65 -1.82 -27.92
CA ALA A 93 -4.07 -2.28 -29.22
C ALA A 93 -2.87 -2.18 -30.17
N PRO A 94 -2.46 -3.24 -30.88
CA PRO A 94 -1.55 -3.08 -31.99
C PRO A 94 -2.29 -2.33 -33.10
N ASP A 95 -1.93 -1.06 -33.29
CA ASP A 95 -2.18 -0.37 -34.54
C ASP A 95 -1.38 -1.05 -35.66
N ASN A 96 -2.02 -1.14 -36.83
CA ASN A 96 -1.43 -1.33 -38.16
C ASN A 96 -1.39 -2.76 -38.74
N ILE A 97 -2.48 -3.15 -39.43
CA ILE A 97 -2.36 -3.90 -40.68
C ILE A 97 -2.78 -2.95 -41.81
N SER A 98 -1.80 -2.24 -42.36
CA SER A 98 -1.87 -1.67 -43.70
C SER A 98 -1.91 -2.83 -44.70
N LEU A 99 -3.03 -3.02 -45.38
CA LEU A 99 -3.09 -3.86 -46.57
C LEU A 99 -2.62 -3.00 -47.76
N PRO A 100 -1.61 -3.42 -48.53
CA PRO A 100 -1.25 -2.76 -49.77
C PRO A 100 -2.32 -3.06 -50.83
N GLY A 101 -2.65 -2.05 -51.62
CA GLY A 101 -3.52 -2.20 -52.78
C GLY A 101 -2.94 -3.16 -53.81
N ALA A 102 -3.82 -3.93 -54.43
CA ALA A 102 -3.72 -4.49 -55.76
C ALA A 102 -5.14 -4.75 -56.28
#